data_AF-A0A1Y1KHV3-F1
#
_entry.id   AF-A0A1Y1KHV3-F1
#
_cell.length_a   1.000
_cell.length_b   1.000
_cell.length_c   1.000
_cell.angle_alpha   90.00
_cell.angle_beta   90.00
_cell.angle_gamma   90.00
#
_symmetry.space_group_name_H-M   'P 1'
#
loop_
_entity.id
_entity.type
_entity.pdbx_description
1 polymer ?
#
loop_
_entity_poly.entity_id
_entity_poly.type
_entity_poly.pdbx_seq_one_letter_code
_entity_poly.pdbx_strand_id
1 'polypeptide(L)'
;GIQGIFLVNTVKNGAEVAKERKDKMIVSHITFDDGRTFSEIKSGDDRLHLHSVTELDNMGRVFSSPAPGLVMGNGNTGESLGRFADANLYVSDSAGSTWKKALDGPHKYEFGDSGSILIAIKDSDKPDIKELSYSLDHGDNWKNVPLP
;
A
#
# COMPACT_ATOMS: atom_id res chain seq x y z
N GLY A 1 -0.41 -2.29 -15.36
CA GLY A 1 -1.58 -1.57 -14.81
C GLY A 1 -2.81 -1.92 -15.64
N ILE A 2 -3.94 -2.14 -14.99
CA ILE A 2 -5.23 -2.41 -15.66
C ILE A 2 -5.90 -1.07 -15.97
N GLN A 3 -6.44 -0.92 -17.18
CA GLN A 3 -7.12 0.31 -17.59
C GLN A 3 -8.37 0.54 -16.74
N GLY A 4 -8.58 1.78 -16.28
CA GLY A 4 -9.76 2.20 -15.52
C GLY A 4 -9.67 2.06 -14.01
N ILE A 5 -8.57 1.53 -13.47
CA ILE A 5 -8.35 1.42 -12.03
C ILE A 5 -7.42 2.52 -11.54
N PHE A 6 -7.90 3.34 -10.59
CA PHE A 6 -7.11 4.41 -9.98
C PHE A 6 -7.26 4.40 -8.46
N LEU A 7 -6.16 4.66 -7.75
CA LEU A 7 -6.14 4.88 -6.32
C LEU A 7 -5.94 6.37 -6.03
N VAL A 8 -6.73 6.93 -5.12
CA VAL A 8 -6.67 8.36 -4.78
C VAL A 8 -6.76 8.58 -3.27
N ASN A 9 -6.02 9.58 -2.79
CA ASN A 9 -6.09 10.05 -1.41
C ASN A 9 -6.79 11.41 -1.38
N THR A 10 -7.81 11.55 -0.52
CA THR A 10 -8.57 12.80 -0.35
C THR A 10 -8.56 13.24 1.10
N VAL A 11 -8.80 14.53 1.35
CA VAL A 11 -8.89 15.08 2.72
C VAL A 11 -10.37 15.18 3.12
N LYS A 12 -10.79 14.33 4.07
CA LYS A 12 -12.20 14.24 4.50
C LYS A 12 -12.67 15.48 5.26
N ASN A 13 -11.81 16.08 6.08
CA ASN A 13 -12.14 17.21 6.96
C ASN A 13 -11.63 18.56 6.43
N GLY A 14 -11.61 18.77 5.10
CA GLY A 14 -11.01 19.96 4.48
C GLY A 14 -11.55 21.30 4.99
N ALA A 15 -12.85 21.38 5.33
CA ALA A 15 -13.47 22.58 5.87
C ALA A 15 -12.95 22.94 7.27
N GLU A 16 -12.66 21.95 8.11
CA GLU A 16 -12.15 22.15 9.47
C GLU A 16 -10.65 22.49 9.45
N VAL A 17 -9.88 21.85 8.57
CA VAL A 17 -8.47 22.20 8.34
C VAL A 17 -8.33 23.66 7.94
N ALA A 18 -9.21 24.16 7.06
CA ALA A 18 -9.17 25.54 6.58
C ALA A 18 -9.57 26.58 7.64
N LYS A 19 -10.44 26.22 8.59
CA LYS A 19 -11.00 27.15 9.59
C LYS A 19 -10.33 27.08 10.96
N GLU A 20 -9.91 25.89 11.38
CA GLU A 20 -9.60 25.57 12.78
C GLU A 20 -8.17 25.04 13.00
N ARG A 21 -7.30 25.06 11.97
CA ARG A 21 -5.94 24.47 12.01
C ARG A 21 -5.89 23.02 12.50
N LYS A 22 -6.94 22.23 12.21
CA LYS A 22 -6.93 20.79 12.49
C LYS A 22 -6.00 20.03 11.55
N ASP A 23 -5.52 18.88 12.00
CA ASP A 23 -4.79 17.94 11.17
C ASP A 23 -5.67 17.37 10.05
N LYS A 24 -5.05 17.06 8.91
CA LYS A 24 -5.75 16.50 7.75
C LYS A 24 -6.11 15.04 8.01
N MET A 25 -7.40 14.70 7.86
CA MET A 25 -7.86 13.33 7.80
C MET A 25 -7.78 12.83 6.36
N ILE A 26 -6.67 12.20 6.01
CA ILE A 26 -6.44 11.64 4.67
C ILE A 26 -7.12 10.27 4.58
N VAL A 27 -7.90 10.05 3.53
CA VAL A 27 -8.61 8.79 3.29
C VAL A 27 -8.40 8.31 1.85
N SER A 28 -8.11 7.03 1.71
CA SER A 28 -7.90 6.38 0.40
C SER A 28 -9.20 5.86 -0.20
N HIS A 29 -9.28 5.94 -1.53
CA HIS A 29 -10.37 5.43 -2.34
C HIS A 29 -9.83 4.77 -3.60
N ILE A 30 -10.61 3.85 -4.16
CA ILE A 30 -10.32 3.19 -5.43
C ILE A 30 -11.50 3.34 -6.39
N THR A 31 -11.23 3.54 -7.67
CA THR A 31 -12.22 3.47 -8.76
C THR A 31 -11.84 2.33 -9.69
N PHE A 32 -12.85 1.72 -10.31
CA PHE A 32 -12.71 0.66 -11.32
C PHE A 32 -13.37 1.05 -12.65
N ASP A 33 -13.85 2.28 -12.77
CA ASP A 33 -14.71 2.74 -13.87
C ASP A 33 -14.31 4.14 -14.38
N ASP A 34 -12.99 4.37 -14.47
CA ASP A 34 -12.40 5.64 -14.93
C ASP A 34 -12.78 6.86 -14.08
N GLY A 35 -12.96 6.66 -12.76
CA GLY A 35 -13.25 7.74 -11.82
C GLY A 35 -14.71 8.18 -11.79
N ARG A 36 -15.64 7.41 -12.38
CA ARG A 36 -17.08 7.70 -12.27
C ARG A 36 -17.60 7.38 -10.88
N THR A 37 -17.13 6.29 -10.29
CA THR A 37 -17.47 5.89 -8.92
C THR A 37 -16.21 5.58 -8.12
N PHE A 38 -16.28 5.89 -6.82
CA PHE A 38 -15.20 5.63 -5.88
C PHE A 38 -15.73 4.77 -4.75
N SER A 39 -14.98 3.73 -4.43
CA SER A 39 -15.25 2.80 -3.33
C SER A 39 -14.17 2.92 -2.26
N GLU A 40 -14.54 2.55 -1.04
CA GLU A 40 -13.57 2.38 0.04
C GLU A 40 -12.67 1.18 -0.26
N ILE A 41 -11.41 1.27 0.17
CA ILE A 41 -10.48 0.16 0.12
C ILE A 41 -10.58 -0.58 1.44
N LYS A 42 -10.62 -1.91 1.41
CA LYS A 42 -10.77 -2.73 2.61
C LYS A 42 -9.72 -3.83 2.71
N SER A 43 -9.30 -4.09 3.94
CA SER A 43 -8.55 -5.28 4.34
C SER A 43 -9.38 -6.05 5.35
N GLY A 44 -10.05 -7.11 4.92
CA GLY A 44 -11.15 -7.71 5.70
C GLY A 44 -12.32 -6.72 5.82
N ASP A 45 -12.79 -6.50 7.05
CA ASP A 45 -13.87 -5.55 7.34
C ASP A 45 -13.37 -4.12 7.57
N ASP A 46 -12.07 -3.96 7.78
CA ASP A 46 -11.47 -2.68 8.12
C ASP A 46 -11.19 -1.83 6.87
N ARG A 47 -11.45 -0.53 7.00
CA ARG A 47 -11.07 0.43 5.97
C ARG A 47 -9.55 0.59 5.95
N LEU A 48 -8.97 0.43 4.76
CA LEU A 48 -7.54 0.54 4.50
C LEU A 48 -7.23 1.91 3.88
N HIS A 49 -6.14 2.50 4.34
CA HIS A 49 -5.55 3.71 3.79
C HIS A 49 -4.12 3.44 3.38
N LEU A 50 -3.74 3.88 2.19
CA LEU A 50 -2.45 3.59 1.58
C LEU A 50 -1.66 4.90 1.37
N HIS A 51 -0.37 4.86 1.70
CA HIS A 51 0.58 5.89 1.33
C HIS A 51 0.74 5.90 -0.20
N SER A 52 0.78 7.09 -0.79
CA SER A 52 0.98 7.29 -2.23
C SER A 52 2.35 7.90 -2.51
N VAL A 53 2.70 8.08 -3.79
CA VAL A 53 3.96 8.69 -4.30
C VAL A 53 4.21 10.11 -3.75
N THR A 54 3.20 10.74 -3.13
CA THR A 54 3.30 12.10 -2.57
C THR A 54 4.20 12.21 -1.34
N GLU A 55 4.65 11.09 -0.76
CA GLU A 55 5.67 11.05 0.27
C GLU A 55 7.00 10.58 -0.36
N LEU A 56 8.01 11.46 -0.32
CA LEU A 56 9.30 11.35 -1.03
C LEU A 56 10.14 10.09 -0.72
N ASP A 57 9.74 9.29 0.27
CA ASP A 57 10.45 8.05 0.65
C ASP A 57 10.02 6.83 -0.18
N ASN A 58 8.90 6.89 -0.91
CA ASN A 58 8.47 5.82 -1.82
C ASN A 58 9.12 5.97 -3.21
N MET A 59 10.43 5.71 -3.31
CA MET A 59 11.09 5.63 -4.62
C MET A 59 10.76 4.29 -5.31
N GLY A 60 9.71 4.25 -6.14
CA GLY A 60 9.33 3.06 -6.92
C GLY A 60 7.93 3.13 -7.57
N ARG A 61 7.54 2.08 -8.31
CA ARG A 61 6.18 1.95 -8.89
C ARG A 61 5.18 1.68 -7.78
N VAL A 62 4.51 2.72 -7.28
CA VAL A 62 3.69 2.62 -6.06
C VAL A 62 2.44 1.73 -6.21
N PHE A 63 1.94 1.42 -7.41
CA PHE A 63 0.76 0.54 -7.54
C PHE A 63 0.75 -0.32 -8.81
N SER A 64 1.89 -0.49 -9.49
CA SER A 64 1.91 -1.22 -10.76
C SER A 64 2.95 -2.33 -10.78
N SER A 65 2.44 -3.55 -10.66
CA SER A 65 3.14 -4.76 -11.07
C SER A 65 3.10 -4.88 -12.61
N PRO A 66 4.14 -5.45 -13.24
CA PRO A 66 4.03 -6.02 -14.60
C PRO A 66 2.99 -7.15 -14.67
N ALA A 67 2.57 -7.70 -13.52
CA ALA A 67 1.50 -8.67 -13.39
C ALA A 67 0.13 -7.97 -13.30
N PRO A 68 -0.80 -8.26 -14.21
CA PRO A 68 -2.18 -7.81 -14.08
C PRO A 68 -2.79 -8.29 -12.76
N GLY A 69 -3.37 -7.37 -11.97
CA GLY A 69 -4.13 -7.70 -10.76
C GLY A 69 -3.33 -7.67 -9.46
N LEU A 70 -1.99 -7.73 -9.50
CA LEU A 70 -1.16 -7.60 -8.31
C LEU A 70 -0.82 -6.14 -7.99
N VAL A 71 -1.10 -5.73 -6.76
CA VAL A 71 -0.79 -4.40 -6.22
C VAL A 71 -0.27 -4.55 -4.80
N MET A 72 0.72 -3.76 -4.41
CA MET A 72 1.24 -3.70 -3.05
C MET A 72 1.31 -2.23 -2.62
N GLY A 73 1.30 -1.98 -1.30
CA GLY A 73 1.38 -0.62 -0.76
C GLY A 73 1.56 -0.60 0.75
N ASN A 74 2.29 0.38 1.24
CA ASN A 74 2.40 0.64 2.68
C ASN A 74 1.18 1.44 3.14
N GLY A 75 0.61 1.10 4.29
CA GLY A 75 -0.59 1.76 4.79
C GLY A 75 -1.00 1.34 6.20
N ASN A 76 -2.20 1.74 6.60
CA ASN A 76 -2.80 1.34 7.86
C ASN A 76 -4.32 1.19 7.72
N THR A 77 -4.91 0.38 8.59
CA THR A 77 -6.36 0.38 8.80
C THR A 77 -6.75 1.44 9.85
N GLY A 78 -7.98 1.96 9.77
CA GLY A 78 -8.51 2.92 10.75
C GLY A 78 -9.38 4.01 10.14
N GLU A 79 -9.48 5.15 10.84
CA GLU A 79 -10.31 6.28 10.41
C GLU A 79 -9.67 7.15 9.31
N SER A 80 -8.33 7.21 9.29
CA SER A 80 -7.53 7.97 8.33
C SER A 80 -6.11 7.41 8.20
N LEU A 81 -5.40 7.83 7.15
CA LEU A 81 -3.99 7.52 6.93
C LEU A 81 -3.12 8.08 8.07
N GLY A 82 -2.29 7.22 8.64
CA GLY A 82 -1.35 7.55 9.71
C GLY A 82 0.04 7.95 9.20
N ARG A 83 1.04 7.80 10.05
CA ARG A 83 2.45 8.04 9.70
C ARG A 83 3.03 6.82 8.98
N PHE A 84 3.88 7.05 7.98
CA PHE A 84 4.54 5.96 7.25
C PHE A 84 5.35 5.01 8.14
N ALA A 85 6.01 5.54 9.18
CA ALA A 85 6.79 4.73 10.12
C ALA A 85 5.95 3.69 10.90
N ASP A 86 4.65 3.94 11.04
CA ASP A 86 3.70 3.05 11.73
C ASP A 86 2.89 2.19 10.73
N ALA A 87 3.18 2.31 9.44
CA ALA A 87 2.48 1.59 8.38
C ALA A 87 2.87 0.11 8.36
N ASN A 88 2.02 -0.70 7.75
CA ASN A 88 2.30 -2.09 7.41
C ASN A 88 2.26 -2.26 5.88
N LEU A 89 2.90 -3.31 5.38
CA LEU A 89 2.80 -3.68 3.98
C LEU A 89 1.49 -4.43 3.73
N TYR A 90 0.75 -4.01 2.71
CA TYR A 90 -0.45 -4.69 2.22
C TYR A 90 -0.27 -5.12 0.77
N VAL A 91 -0.98 -6.18 0.39
CA VAL A 91 -1.00 -6.73 -0.96
C VAL A 91 -2.45 -7.01 -1.39
N SER A 92 -2.71 -6.85 -2.68
CA SER A 92 -3.93 -7.25 -3.36
C SER A 92 -3.56 -8.06 -4.60
N ASP A 93 -4.23 -9.19 -4.79
CA ASP A 93 -4.20 -10.04 -5.98
C ASP A 93 -5.49 -9.93 -6.81
N SER A 94 -6.39 -9.04 -6.40
CA SER A 94 -7.72 -8.80 -7.00
C SER A 94 -7.83 -7.40 -7.59
N ALA A 95 -6.73 -6.87 -8.13
CA ALA A 95 -6.63 -5.55 -8.75
C ALA A 95 -7.00 -4.39 -7.80
N GLY A 96 -6.82 -4.57 -6.49
CA GLY A 96 -7.12 -3.57 -5.47
C GLY A 96 -8.53 -3.67 -4.87
N SER A 97 -9.35 -4.65 -5.28
CA SER A 97 -10.70 -4.85 -4.73
C SER A 97 -10.68 -5.36 -3.28
N THR A 98 -9.80 -6.32 -3.00
CA THR A 98 -9.57 -6.88 -1.66
C THR A 98 -8.09 -6.81 -1.33
N TRP A 99 -7.78 -6.46 -0.08
CA TRP A 99 -6.40 -6.38 0.40
C TRP A 99 -6.19 -7.30 1.59
N LYS A 100 -4.96 -7.77 1.74
CA LYS A 100 -4.49 -8.54 2.88
C LYS A 100 -3.21 -7.89 3.43
N LYS A 101 -3.06 -7.90 4.74
CA LYS A 101 -1.81 -7.47 5.39
C LYS A 101 -0.74 -8.51 5.08
N ALA A 102 0.37 -8.07 4.49
CA ALA A 102 1.48 -8.92 4.09
C ALA A 102 2.55 -9.02 5.19
N LEU A 103 3.10 -7.87 5.62
CA LEU A 103 4.22 -7.81 6.57
C LEU A 103 4.03 -6.66 7.57
N ASP A 104 4.57 -6.83 8.77
CA ASP A 104 4.56 -5.81 9.83
C ASP A 104 5.62 -4.73 9.59
N GLY A 105 5.19 -3.46 9.59
CA GLY A 105 6.07 -2.32 9.33
C GLY A 105 6.16 -1.94 7.85
N PRO A 106 6.72 -0.75 7.54
CA PRO A 106 6.91 -0.30 6.17
C PRO A 106 7.99 -1.13 5.48
N HIS A 107 7.78 -1.38 4.20
CA HIS A 107 8.72 -2.14 3.36
C HIS A 107 8.89 -1.49 1.99
N LYS A 108 10.10 -1.61 1.44
CA LYS A 108 10.33 -1.47 0.00
C LYS A 108 10.04 -2.83 -0.64
N TYR A 109 9.35 -2.84 -1.77
CA TYR A 109 8.91 -4.07 -2.43
C TYR A 109 9.03 -3.99 -3.95
N GLU A 110 9.17 -5.14 -4.61
CA GLU A 110 9.17 -5.27 -6.07
C GLU A 110 8.56 -6.62 -6.49
N PHE A 111 8.10 -6.68 -7.74
CA PHE A 111 7.58 -7.90 -8.36
C PHE A 111 8.62 -8.47 -9.33
N GLY A 112 9.06 -9.70 -9.08
CA GLY A 112 9.89 -10.50 -9.97
C GLY A 112 9.04 -11.45 -10.83
N ASP A 113 9.65 -11.96 -11.91
CA ASP A 113 9.08 -12.99 -12.78
C ASP A 113 7.62 -12.73 -13.19
N SER A 114 7.35 -11.52 -13.70
CA SER A 114 5.99 -11.10 -14.12
C SER A 114 4.91 -11.25 -13.04
N GLY A 115 5.27 -11.22 -11.75
CA GLY A 115 4.35 -11.32 -10.61
C GLY A 115 4.42 -12.62 -9.83
N SER A 116 5.12 -13.65 -10.34
CA SER A 116 5.24 -14.94 -9.63
C SER A 116 6.03 -14.84 -8.33
N ILE A 117 6.90 -13.82 -8.22
CA ILE A 117 7.76 -13.62 -7.06
C ILE A 117 7.51 -12.21 -6.50
N LEU A 118 7.09 -12.12 -5.24
CA LEU A 118 7.01 -10.87 -4.51
C LEU A 118 8.21 -10.79 -3.57
N ILE A 119 8.87 -9.64 -3.54
CA ILE A 119 10.04 -9.42 -2.70
C ILE A 119 9.80 -8.16 -1.87
N ALA A 120 10.16 -8.20 -0.60
CA ALA A 120 10.06 -7.08 0.31
C ALA A 120 11.28 -7.00 1.24
N ILE A 121 11.74 -5.79 1.51
CA ILE A 121 12.80 -5.48 2.46
C ILE A 121 12.30 -4.39 3.40
N LYS A 122 12.51 -4.56 4.70
CA LYS A 122 12.02 -3.61 5.71
C LYS A 122 12.61 -2.22 5.45
N ASP A 123 11.77 -1.20 5.50
CA ASP A 123 12.24 0.19 5.41
C ASP A 123 12.66 0.67 6.81
N SER A 124 13.92 1.03 6.96
CA SER A 124 14.53 1.42 8.23
C SER A 124 15.57 2.49 8.01
N ASP A 125 15.51 3.55 8.82
CA ASP A 125 16.54 4.60 8.85
C ASP A 125 17.86 4.13 9.48
N LYS A 126 17.89 2.92 10.05
CA LYS A 126 19.07 2.32 10.66
C LYS A 126 19.66 1.26 9.73
N PRO A 127 20.99 1.06 9.76
CA PRO A 127 21.64 -0.06 9.05
C PRO A 127 21.45 -1.37 9.82
N ASP A 128 20.20 -1.74 10.11
CA ASP A 128 19.82 -2.93 10.89
C ASP A 128 19.10 -4.01 10.06
N ILE A 129 18.94 -3.76 8.75
CA ILE A 129 18.32 -4.70 7.83
C ILE A 129 19.26 -5.89 7.58
N LYS A 130 18.82 -7.08 7.99
CA LYS A 130 19.59 -8.33 7.87
C LYS A 130 18.87 -9.41 7.09
N GLU A 131 17.63 -9.16 6.67
CA GLU A 131 16.79 -10.14 6.01
C GLU A 131 15.97 -9.53 4.86
N LEU A 132 15.68 -10.37 3.89
CA LEU A 132 14.77 -10.15 2.78
C LEU A 132 13.56 -11.08 2.96
N SER A 133 12.36 -10.55 2.78
CA SER A 133 11.13 -11.34 2.73
C SER A 133 10.75 -11.62 1.28
N TYR A 134 10.29 -12.83 0.97
CA TYR A 134 9.73 -13.16 -0.34
C TYR A 134 8.48 -14.04 -0.24
N SER A 135 7.61 -13.95 -1.24
CA SER A 135 6.44 -14.79 -1.42
C SER A 135 6.39 -15.32 -2.86
N LEU A 136 5.93 -16.56 -2.99
CA LEU A 136 5.74 -17.27 -4.28
C LEU A 136 4.27 -17.60 -4.54
N ASP A 137 3.37 -17.07 -3.73
CA ASP A 137 1.93 -17.33 -3.72
C ASP A 137 1.15 -16.02 -3.54
N HIS A 138 1.60 -14.98 -4.26
CA HIS A 138 0.92 -13.68 -4.32
C HIS A 138 0.68 -13.03 -2.93
N GLY A 139 1.62 -13.26 -2.01
CA GLY A 139 1.64 -12.64 -0.69
C GLY A 139 0.77 -13.33 0.35
N ASP A 140 0.31 -14.57 0.10
CA ASP A 140 -0.36 -15.39 1.11
C ASP A 140 0.62 -15.89 2.17
N ASN A 141 1.79 -16.36 1.76
CA ASN A 141 2.84 -16.82 2.65
C ASN A 141 4.18 -16.13 2.34
N TRP A 142 4.86 -15.71 3.40
CA TRP A 142 6.15 -15.02 3.31
C TRP A 142 7.25 -15.83 3.99
N LYS A 143 8.45 -15.81 3.40
CA LYS A 143 9.65 -16.46 3.91
C LYS A 143 10.78 -15.45 4.02
N ASN A 144 11.54 -15.53 5.11
CA ASN A 144 12.68 -14.65 5.35
C ASN A 144 13.99 -15.33 4.95
N VAL A 145 14.88 -14.57 4.32
CA VAL A 145 16.21 -15.01 3.91
C VAL A 145 17.23 -14.00 4.43
N PRO A 146 18.29 -14.43 5.14
CA PRO A 146 19.35 -13.53 5.55
C PRO A 146 20.03 -12.87 4.35
N LEU A 147 20.33 -11.58 4.47
CA LEU A 147 21.22 -10.90 3.53
C LEU A 147 22.67 -11.34 3.77
N PRO A 148 23.51 -11.41 2.70
CA PRO A 148 24.91 -11.80 2.81
C PRO A 148 25.76 -10.91 3.74
#